data_AF-B4UF09-F1
#
_entry.id   AF-B4UF09-F1
#
_cell.length_a   1.000
_cell.length_b   1.000
_cell.length_c   1.000
_cell.angle_alpha   90.00
_cell.angle_beta   90.00
_cell.angle_gamma   90.00
#
_symmetry.space_group_name_H-M   'P 1'
#
loop_
_entity.id
_entity.type
_entity.pdbx_description
1 polymer ?
#
loop_
_entity_poly.entity_id
_entity_poly.type
_entity_poly.pdbx_seq_one_letter_code
_entity_poly.pdbx_strand_id
1 'polypeptide(L)'
;MRRLSVVLLSALAVAGCKKQQPPPPQQPAAAQPAGAPAAPVAGKVLERLDAPPYVYLKLQTASGDAWAAVPQSDVKVGAEVSIVGAMPMNGFESKTLQRKFDVVYFGTLGGGEAAAAPAGMPGMGGAAPAGMPPGMGGGMGGGAQPDMAAQHAAAAAGPTEVGDVKVPKASGTDARTVAEVHAQKVTLKEKPVTIRGKVVKYNEGIMGKNWLHLRDGSGTAGKDNDLTVTTTDRTSVGEVVTVKGTVRVDKDFGAGYAYPVIVEDAKVAK
;
A
#
# COMPACT_ATOMS: atom_id res chain seq x y z
N MET A 1 63.87 -39.31 56.63
CA MET A 1 63.65 -40.03 55.36
C MET A 1 62.77 -39.19 54.46
N ARG A 2 63.11 -39.10 53.15
CA ARG A 2 62.38 -38.45 52.04
C ARG A 2 60.84 -38.63 52.17
N ARG A 3 59.97 -37.73 51.73
CA ARG A 3 59.79 -37.29 50.32
C ARG A 3 59.01 -35.97 50.21
N LEU A 4 59.39 -35.20 49.19
CA LEU A 4 58.64 -34.13 48.54
C LEU A 4 57.21 -34.57 48.15
N SER A 5 56.26 -33.64 48.19
CA SER A 5 55.53 -33.20 47.00
C SER A 5 54.68 -31.97 47.27
N VAL A 6 54.94 -30.96 46.45
CA VAL A 6 54.23 -29.69 46.23
C VAL A 6 52.79 -29.97 45.77
N VAL A 7 51.80 -29.23 46.29
CA VAL A 7 50.80 -28.49 45.48
C VAL A 7 50.31 -27.31 46.32
N LEU A 8 50.68 -26.11 45.87
CA LEU A 8 50.14 -24.83 46.32
C LEU A 8 48.89 -24.54 45.48
N LEU A 9 47.72 -24.33 46.09
CA LEU A 9 46.57 -23.76 45.39
C LEU A 9 45.89 -22.71 46.28
N SER A 10 46.15 -21.45 45.96
CA SER A 10 45.63 -20.24 46.58
C SER A 10 44.16 -20.02 46.18
N ALA A 11 43.28 -19.84 47.15
CA ALA A 11 41.89 -19.44 46.94
C ALA A 11 41.77 -17.91 46.86
N LEU A 12 41.46 -17.37 45.67
CA LEU A 12 41.05 -15.98 45.47
C LEU A 12 39.52 -15.88 45.43
N ALA A 13 38.96 -15.03 46.28
CA ALA A 13 37.57 -14.60 46.25
C ALA A 13 37.33 -13.64 45.06
N VAL A 14 36.24 -13.86 44.31
CA VAL A 14 35.78 -12.94 43.27
C VAL A 14 34.47 -12.30 43.71
N ALA A 15 34.54 -10.99 43.99
CA ALA A 15 33.39 -10.11 44.16
C ALA A 15 32.60 -10.01 42.84
N GLY A 16 31.29 -10.28 42.89
CA GLY A 16 30.39 -10.23 41.75
C GLY A 16 30.01 -8.80 41.36
N CYS A 17 30.73 -8.23 40.39
CA CYS A 17 30.25 -7.11 39.59
C CYS A 17 29.47 -7.65 38.38
N LYS A 18 28.15 -7.45 38.35
CA LYS A 18 27.29 -7.73 37.20
C LYS A 18 27.55 -6.68 36.11
N LYS A 19 28.63 -6.88 35.35
CA LYS A 19 28.93 -6.09 34.14
C LYS A 19 27.91 -6.45 33.06
N GLN A 20 27.20 -5.44 32.57
CA GLN A 20 26.36 -5.53 31.37
C GLN A 20 27.24 -6.01 30.20
N GLN A 21 26.82 -7.11 29.59
CA GLN A 21 27.47 -7.66 28.42
C GLN A 21 27.16 -6.75 27.22
N PRO A 22 28.19 -6.26 26.49
CA PRO A 22 27.97 -5.54 25.25
C PRO A 22 27.16 -6.43 24.28
N PRO A 23 26.24 -5.84 23.50
CA PRO A 23 25.54 -6.60 22.45
C PRO A 23 26.58 -7.25 21.53
N PRO A 24 26.35 -8.50 21.09
CA PRO A 24 27.27 -9.18 20.20
C PRO A 24 27.47 -8.34 18.92
N PRO A 25 28.68 -8.35 18.34
CA PRO A 25 28.97 -7.59 17.13
C PRO A 25 27.95 -7.97 16.06
N GLN A 26 27.21 -6.96 15.58
CA GLN A 26 26.26 -7.11 14.48
C GLN A 26 27.05 -7.60 13.26
N GLN A 27 26.86 -8.87 12.90
CA GLN A 27 27.29 -9.39 11.61
C GLN A 27 26.66 -8.49 10.54
N PRO A 28 27.40 -8.12 9.48
CA PRO A 28 26.83 -7.37 8.37
C PRO A 28 25.60 -8.12 7.86
N ALA A 29 24.43 -7.51 7.99
CA ALA A 29 23.21 -8.05 7.43
C ALA A 29 23.46 -8.22 5.93
N ALA A 30 23.51 -9.47 5.48
CA ALA A 30 23.57 -9.80 4.07
C ALA A 30 22.42 -9.08 3.39
N ALA A 31 22.74 -8.25 2.39
CA ALA A 31 21.74 -7.57 1.58
C ALA A 31 20.79 -8.62 0.99
N GLN A 32 19.57 -8.66 1.51
CA GLN A 32 18.53 -9.51 0.95
C GLN A 32 18.16 -8.94 -0.43
N PRO A 33 18.10 -9.77 -1.48
CA PRO A 33 17.79 -9.31 -2.82
C PRO A 33 16.38 -8.71 -2.85
N ALA A 34 16.27 -7.46 -3.31
CA ALA A 34 15.01 -6.88 -3.71
C ALA A 34 14.47 -7.65 -4.92
N GLY A 35 13.23 -8.14 -4.84
CA GLY A 35 12.54 -8.73 -6.00
C GLY A 35 11.86 -10.09 -5.81
N ALA A 36 11.47 -10.48 -4.59
CA ALA A 36 10.42 -11.49 -4.43
C ALA A 36 9.06 -10.78 -4.31
N PRO A 37 7.98 -11.25 -4.96
CA PRO A 37 6.64 -10.80 -4.59
C PRO A 37 6.48 -11.05 -3.10
N ALA A 38 6.14 -10.00 -2.33
CA ALA A 38 5.78 -10.19 -0.94
C ALA A 38 4.65 -11.22 -0.91
N ALA A 39 4.89 -12.34 -0.22
CA ALA A 39 3.88 -13.38 -0.08
C ALA A 39 2.59 -12.72 0.46
N PRO A 40 1.41 -13.09 -0.07
CA PRO A 40 0.16 -12.52 0.41
C PRO A 40 0.08 -12.73 1.93
N VAL A 41 -0.07 -11.64 2.68
CA VAL A 41 -0.24 -11.72 4.13
C VAL A 41 -1.70 -12.09 4.35
N ALA A 42 -1.97 -13.37 4.50
CA ALA A 42 -3.31 -13.89 4.73
C ALA A 42 -3.43 -14.46 6.13
N GLY A 43 -4.58 -14.23 6.75
CA GLY A 43 -4.83 -14.70 8.11
C GLY A 43 -6.19 -14.30 8.66
N LYS A 44 -6.49 -14.86 9.83
CA LYS A 44 -7.71 -14.55 10.57
C LYS A 44 -7.52 -13.24 11.33
N VAL A 45 -8.49 -12.33 11.25
CA VAL A 45 -8.48 -11.08 12.00
C VAL A 45 -8.69 -11.37 13.49
N LEU A 46 -7.68 -11.12 14.32
CA LEU A 46 -7.75 -11.20 15.77
C LEU A 46 -8.23 -9.89 16.39
N GLU A 47 -7.83 -8.77 15.80
CA GLU A 47 -8.09 -7.43 16.33
C GLU A 47 -8.29 -6.45 15.17
N ARG A 48 -9.22 -5.51 15.35
CA ARG A 48 -9.50 -4.42 14.42
C ARG A 48 -9.38 -3.11 15.18
N LEU A 49 -8.60 -2.18 14.66
CA LEU A 49 -8.47 -0.82 15.17
C LEU A 49 -8.81 0.16 14.05
N ASP A 50 -9.86 0.95 14.26
CA ASP A 50 -10.31 1.97 13.32
C ASP A 50 -9.49 3.25 13.51
N ALA A 51 -8.80 3.68 12.44
CA ALA A 51 -8.01 4.91 12.44
C ALA A 51 -8.06 5.54 11.04
N PRO A 52 -9.17 6.25 10.73
CA PRO A 52 -9.39 6.83 9.42
C PRO A 52 -8.16 7.63 8.93
N PRO A 53 -7.73 7.43 7.66
CA PRO A 53 -8.45 6.74 6.58
C PRO A 53 -8.20 5.21 6.48
N TYR A 54 -7.51 4.60 7.46
CA TYR A 54 -7.16 3.19 7.45
C TYR A 54 -7.87 2.41 8.56
N VAL A 55 -7.88 1.09 8.40
CA VAL A 55 -8.17 0.16 9.48
C VAL A 55 -6.96 -0.75 9.68
N TYR A 56 -6.52 -0.87 10.92
CA TYR A 56 -5.39 -1.70 11.31
C TYR A 56 -5.96 -3.04 11.78
N LEU A 57 -5.51 -4.11 11.14
CA LEU A 57 -5.96 -5.47 11.40
C LEU A 57 -4.78 -6.27 11.96
N LYS A 58 -4.96 -6.86 13.13
CA LYS A 58 -4.05 -7.87 13.64
C LYS A 58 -4.47 -9.21 13.04
N LEU A 59 -3.62 -9.78 12.21
CA LEU A 59 -3.88 -11.03 11.50
C LEU A 59 -3.10 -12.16 12.16
N GLN A 60 -3.76 -13.28 12.40
CA GLN A 60 -3.12 -14.55 12.72
C GLN A 60 -2.70 -15.22 11.41
N THR A 61 -1.42 -15.13 11.08
CA THR A 61 -0.84 -15.80 9.90
C THR A 61 -0.19 -17.12 10.29
N ALA A 62 0.16 -17.96 9.31
CA ALA A 62 0.89 -19.20 9.56
C ALA A 62 2.28 -18.98 10.20
N SER A 63 2.86 -17.79 10.00
CA SER A 63 4.18 -17.40 10.51
C SER A 63 4.12 -16.67 11.86
N GLY A 64 2.91 -16.47 12.40
CA GLY A 64 2.65 -15.71 13.63
C GLY A 64 1.74 -14.50 13.42
N ASP A 65 1.59 -13.71 14.46
CA ASP A 65 0.75 -12.50 14.42
C ASP A 65 1.42 -11.39 13.59
N ALA A 66 0.68 -10.81 12.65
CA ALA A 66 1.14 -9.69 11.82
C ALA A 66 0.13 -8.55 11.84
N TRP A 67 0.61 -7.29 11.88
CA TRP A 67 -0.26 -6.13 11.71
C TRP A 67 -0.34 -5.74 10.25
N ALA A 68 -1.55 -5.53 9.75
CA ALA A 68 -1.79 -4.99 8.41
C ALA A 68 -2.58 -3.69 8.50
N ALA A 69 -2.23 -2.71 7.67
CA ALA A 69 -3.00 -1.49 7.48
C ALA A 69 -3.63 -1.55 6.09
N VAL A 70 -4.97 -1.54 6.06
CA VAL A 70 -5.75 -1.53 4.82
C VAL A 70 -6.65 -0.30 4.78
N PRO A 71 -7.06 0.18 3.59
CA PRO A 71 -8.06 1.23 3.48
C PRO A 71 -9.31 0.88 4.30
N GLN A 72 -9.99 1.91 4.81
CA GLN A 72 -11.20 1.74 5.62
C GLN A 72 -12.18 0.75 4.97
N SER A 73 -12.57 -0.27 5.72
CA SER A 73 -13.35 -1.41 5.23
C SER A 73 -14.18 -2.05 6.35
N ASP A 74 -15.27 -2.72 5.98
CA ASP A 74 -16.20 -3.36 6.92
C ASP A 74 -15.76 -4.77 7.37
N VAL A 75 -14.45 -4.97 7.56
CA VAL A 75 -13.90 -6.26 8.01
C VAL A 75 -14.22 -6.48 9.49
N LYS A 76 -14.75 -7.65 9.82
CA LYS A 76 -15.07 -8.02 11.21
C LYS A 76 -13.93 -8.80 11.86
N VAL A 77 -13.77 -8.65 13.17
CA VAL A 77 -12.91 -9.52 13.96
C VAL A 77 -13.41 -10.96 13.80
N GLY A 78 -12.49 -11.87 13.52
CA GLY A 78 -12.74 -13.28 13.22
C GLY A 78 -12.85 -13.61 11.74
N ALA A 79 -12.94 -12.62 10.85
CA ALA A 79 -12.95 -12.86 9.41
C ALA A 79 -11.59 -13.32 8.91
N GLU A 80 -11.57 -14.17 7.89
CA GLU A 80 -10.36 -14.54 7.17
C GLU A 80 -10.15 -13.56 6.02
N VAL A 81 -8.98 -12.91 5.99
CA VAL A 81 -8.66 -11.89 4.99
C VAL A 81 -7.30 -12.13 4.39
N SER A 82 -7.15 -11.76 3.12
CA SER A 82 -5.88 -11.75 2.41
C SER A 82 -5.48 -10.32 2.10
N ILE A 83 -4.25 -9.93 2.43
CA ILE A 83 -3.70 -8.61 2.09
C ILE A 83 -2.87 -8.76 0.82
N VAL A 84 -3.31 -8.09 -0.25
CA VAL A 84 -2.60 -8.00 -1.52
C VAL A 84 -1.82 -6.70 -1.60
N GLY A 85 -0.69 -6.72 -2.31
CA GLY A 85 0.22 -5.59 -2.36
C GLY A 85 0.83 -5.22 -1.01
N ALA A 86 0.89 -6.18 -0.08
CA ALA A 86 1.38 -5.99 1.28
C ALA A 86 2.86 -5.55 1.29
N MET A 87 3.10 -4.30 1.66
CA MET A 87 4.44 -3.72 1.82
C MET A 87 4.75 -3.55 3.31
N PRO A 88 5.81 -4.20 3.83
CA PRO A 88 6.19 -4.04 5.23
C PRO A 88 6.73 -2.63 5.48
N MET A 89 6.21 -1.98 6.53
CA MET A 89 6.75 -0.77 7.13
C MET A 89 7.27 -1.09 8.53
N ASN A 90 8.58 -0.92 8.72
CA ASN A 90 9.23 -1.07 10.00
C ASN A 90 9.14 0.23 10.81
N GLY A 91 8.86 0.12 12.12
CA GLY A 91 8.89 1.24 13.06
C GLY A 91 7.82 2.32 12.82
N PHE A 92 6.72 1.97 12.17
CA PHE A 92 5.64 2.90 11.85
C PHE A 92 4.91 3.39 13.11
N GLU A 93 4.70 4.69 13.22
CA GLU A 93 3.93 5.30 14.31
C GLU A 93 2.61 5.87 13.77
N SER A 94 1.50 5.31 14.26
CA SER A 94 0.18 5.84 13.97
C SER A 94 -0.12 6.99 14.90
N LYS A 95 -0.17 8.21 14.36
CA LYS A 95 -0.56 9.42 15.11
C LYS A 95 -2.00 9.36 15.60
N THR A 96 -2.88 8.73 14.83
CA THR A 96 -4.30 8.56 15.17
C THR A 96 -4.51 7.58 16.31
N LEU A 97 -3.75 6.48 16.34
CA LEU A 97 -3.82 5.49 17.42
C LEU A 97 -2.86 5.79 18.59
N GLN A 98 -2.01 6.81 18.45
CA GLN A 98 -0.91 7.12 19.38
C GLN A 98 -0.08 5.87 19.71
N ARG A 99 0.16 5.03 18.68
CA ARG A 99 0.76 3.70 18.82
C ARG A 99 1.86 3.50 17.80
N LYS A 100 2.98 2.92 18.26
CA LYS A 100 4.08 2.48 17.43
C LYS A 100 3.97 0.99 17.13
N PHE A 101 4.21 0.63 15.87
CA PHE A 101 4.24 -0.74 15.36
C PHE A 101 5.67 -1.06 14.94
N ASP A 102 6.19 -2.21 15.38
CA ASP A 102 7.53 -2.66 14.97
C ASP A 102 7.56 -3.02 13.49
N VAL A 103 6.51 -3.67 13.00
CA VAL A 103 6.23 -3.93 11.58
C VAL A 103 4.73 -3.85 11.33
N VAL A 104 4.33 -3.14 10.28
CA VAL A 104 2.96 -3.13 9.77
C VAL A 104 2.98 -3.30 8.24
N TYR A 105 2.11 -4.14 7.71
CA TYR A 105 2.00 -4.41 6.28
C TYR A 105 0.92 -3.52 5.67
N PHE A 106 1.33 -2.53 4.87
CA PHE A 106 0.40 -1.70 4.13
C PHE A 106 -0.02 -2.39 2.84
N GLY A 107 -1.31 -2.59 2.63
CA GLY A 107 -1.82 -3.22 1.42
C GLY A 107 -3.31 -3.00 1.27
N THR A 108 -3.93 -3.75 0.37
CA THR A 108 -5.38 -3.74 0.17
C THR A 108 -5.95 -5.11 0.46
N LEU A 109 -7.23 -5.17 0.83
CA LEU A 109 -7.92 -6.44 0.99
C LEU A 109 -8.09 -7.09 -0.37
N GLY A 110 -7.46 -8.25 -0.56
CA GLY A 110 -7.61 -9.06 -1.76
C GLY A 110 -8.79 -10.01 -1.61
N GLY A 111 -9.90 -9.69 -2.29
CA GLY A 111 -11.02 -10.60 -2.56
C GLY A 111 -11.86 -10.98 -1.34
N GLY A 112 -13.17 -10.76 -1.43
CA GLY A 112 -14.13 -11.31 -0.48
C GLY A 112 -14.03 -12.83 -0.41
N GLU A 113 -14.22 -13.36 0.80
CA GLU A 113 -14.37 -14.77 1.15
C GLU A 113 -13.33 -15.69 0.49
N ALA A 114 -12.19 -15.86 1.16
CA ALA A 114 -11.28 -16.96 0.88
C ALA A 114 -12.01 -18.28 1.16
N ALA A 115 -12.65 -18.83 0.13
CA ALA A 115 -12.97 -20.24 0.08
C ALA A 115 -11.65 -21.01 0.14
N ALA A 116 -11.46 -21.73 1.24
CA ALA A 116 -10.34 -22.62 1.46
C ALA A 116 -10.13 -23.58 0.28
N ALA A 117 -8.88 -23.74 -0.15
CA ALA A 117 -8.44 -24.90 -0.93
C ALA A 117 -7.32 -25.62 -0.17
N PRO A 118 -7.42 -26.95 0.03
CA PRO A 118 -6.53 -27.70 0.91
C PRO A 118 -5.19 -28.05 0.28
N ALA A 119 -4.26 -28.41 1.16
CA ALA A 119 -2.88 -28.80 0.90
C ALA A 119 -2.74 -30.10 0.09
N GLY A 120 -1.68 -30.15 -0.74
CA GLY A 120 -1.15 -31.36 -1.36
C GLY A 120 0.12 -31.07 -2.17
N MET A 121 1.29 -31.36 -1.59
CA MET A 121 2.60 -31.46 -2.27
C MET A 121 2.67 -32.78 -3.09
N PRO A 122 3.79 -33.20 -3.74
CA PRO A 122 5.12 -32.59 -3.94
C PRO A 122 5.74 -32.75 -5.36
N GLY A 123 6.82 -32.01 -5.62
CA GLY A 123 8.05 -32.63 -6.18
C GLY A 123 8.52 -32.28 -7.60
N MET A 124 9.77 -31.79 -7.62
CA MET A 124 10.85 -32.09 -8.58
C MET A 124 10.97 -31.30 -9.89
N GLY A 125 12.17 -30.72 -10.10
CA GLY A 125 12.84 -30.78 -11.41
C GLY A 125 13.35 -29.47 -12.00
N GLY A 126 14.55 -29.04 -11.58
CA GLY A 126 15.68 -28.76 -12.47
C GLY A 126 15.61 -27.61 -13.49
N ALA A 127 16.60 -26.72 -13.37
CA ALA A 127 17.54 -26.27 -14.43
C ALA A 127 17.73 -24.74 -14.43
N ALA A 128 18.95 -24.34 -14.08
CA ALA A 128 19.51 -23.04 -14.41
C ALA A 128 19.64 -22.86 -15.94
N PRO A 129 19.80 -21.62 -16.42
CA PRO A 129 21.10 -21.33 -16.99
C PRO A 129 21.69 -19.99 -16.58
N ALA A 130 23.03 -20.00 -16.65
CA ALA A 130 23.96 -18.92 -16.44
C ALA A 130 23.84 -17.80 -17.50
N GLY A 131 24.28 -16.59 -17.12
CA GLY A 131 24.53 -15.51 -18.08
C GLY A 131 24.59 -14.11 -17.47
N MET A 132 25.66 -13.81 -16.72
CA MET A 132 26.05 -12.42 -16.42
C MET A 132 27.31 -12.07 -17.24
N PRO A 133 27.39 -10.87 -17.83
CA PRO A 133 28.64 -10.15 -17.93
C PRO A 133 28.77 -9.12 -16.77
N PRO A 134 29.97 -8.93 -16.20
CA PRO A 134 30.24 -7.90 -15.20
C PRO A 134 30.70 -6.61 -15.90
N GLY A 135 30.21 -5.45 -15.46
CA GLY A 135 30.77 -4.18 -15.95
C GLY A 135 30.13 -2.92 -15.39
N MET A 136 30.95 -2.16 -14.64
CA MET A 136 30.90 -0.71 -14.38
C MET A 136 29.60 -0.14 -13.77
N GLY A 137 29.56 0.40 -12.55
CA GLY A 137 30.58 1.20 -11.87
C GLY A 137 30.06 2.63 -11.72
N GLY A 138 29.85 3.06 -10.48
CA GLY A 138 29.84 4.48 -10.09
C GLY A 138 28.50 5.21 -10.18
N GLY A 139 28.00 5.66 -9.02
CA GLY A 139 26.85 6.56 -8.96
C GLY A 139 26.30 6.75 -7.56
N MET A 140 27.13 7.27 -6.65
CA MET A 140 26.68 7.84 -5.38
C MET A 140 25.64 8.92 -5.66
N GLY A 141 24.44 8.74 -5.12
CA GLY A 141 23.36 9.73 -5.14
C GLY A 141 22.44 9.51 -3.96
N GLY A 142 22.99 9.63 -2.75
CA GLY A 142 22.19 9.72 -1.53
C GLY A 142 21.35 10.99 -1.57
N GLY A 143 20.05 10.82 -1.81
CA GLY A 143 19.08 11.91 -1.85
C GLY A 143 17.67 11.37 -1.63
N ALA A 144 17.29 11.31 -0.35
CA ALA A 144 15.93 11.34 0.21
C ALA A 144 14.76 10.77 -0.64
N GLN A 145 14.13 9.68 -0.19
CA GLN A 145 12.72 9.41 -0.52
C GLN A 145 11.88 8.97 0.69
N PRO A 146 11.74 9.80 1.75
CA PRO A 146 10.54 9.75 2.59
C PRO A 146 9.26 10.10 1.80
N ASP A 147 9.39 10.72 0.60
CA ASP A 147 8.28 11.18 -0.23
C ASP A 147 7.55 10.07 -1.00
N MET A 148 8.26 9.08 -1.57
CA MET A 148 7.63 8.00 -2.36
C MET A 148 6.69 7.14 -1.50
N ALA A 149 7.11 6.79 -0.28
CA ALA A 149 6.27 6.01 0.63
C ALA A 149 4.98 6.78 1.00
N ALA A 150 5.08 8.10 1.22
CA ALA A 150 3.94 8.95 1.48
C ALA A 150 3.02 9.11 0.26
N GLN A 151 3.59 9.24 -0.95
CA GLN A 151 2.85 9.31 -2.20
C GLN A 151 2.10 8.00 -2.50
N HIS A 152 2.75 6.85 -2.28
CA HIS A 152 2.10 5.55 -2.38
C HIS A 152 1.01 5.37 -1.34
N ALA A 153 1.22 5.80 -0.08
CA ALA A 153 0.19 5.77 0.95
C ALA A 153 -1.01 6.64 0.56
N ALA A 154 -0.77 7.87 0.09
CA ALA A 154 -1.82 8.78 -0.37
C ALA A 154 -2.56 8.22 -1.60
N ALA A 155 -1.85 7.60 -2.54
CA ALA A 155 -2.46 6.91 -3.69
C ALA A 155 -3.34 5.73 -3.24
N ALA A 156 -2.90 4.96 -2.24
CA ALA A 156 -3.63 3.83 -1.68
C ALA A 156 -4.82 4.20 -0.77
N ALA A 157 -4.85 5.42 -0.20
CA ALA A 157 -5.97 5.87 0.61
C ALA A 157 -7.28 5.85 -0.21
N GLY A 158 -8.36 5.28 0.32
CA GLY A 158 -9.65 5.27 -0.38
C GLY A 158 -10.23 6.68 -0.56
N PRO A 159 -11.23 6.87 -1.43
CA PRO A 159 -11.96 8.12 -1.48
C PRO A 159 -12.59 8.43 -0.12
N THR A 160 -12.55 9.69 0.30
CA THR A 160 -13.24 10.11 1.53
C THR A 160 -14.73 9.93 1.31
N GLU A 161 -15.45 9.35 2.27
CA GLU A 161 -16.91 9.27 2.21
C GLU A 161 -17.50 10.67 2.41
N VAL A 162 -17.92 11.30 1.31
CA VAL A 162 -18.42 12.69 1.32
C VAL A 162 -19.96 12.74 1.28
N GLY A 163 -20.62 11.99 2.15
CA GLY A 163 -22.10 11.94 2.26
C GLY A 163 -22.84 11.63 0.95
N ASP A 164 -24.15 11.88 0.90
CA ASP A 164 -24.93 11.76 -0.33
C ASP A 164 -24.48 12.79 -1.37
N VAL A 165 -23.72 12.34 -2.36
CA VAL A 165 -23.28 13.17 -3.50
C VAL A 165 -24.37 13.15 -4.56
N LYS A 166 -24.95 14.31 -4.86
CA LYS A 166 -25.92 14.47 -5.96
C LYS A 166 -25.59 15.73 -6.74
N VAL A 167 -24.87 15.57 -7.84
CA VAL A 167 -24.39 16.67 -8.67
C VAL A 167 -25.08 16.60 -10.04
N PRO A 168 -25.66 17.70 -10.55
CA PRO A 168 -26.22 17.70 -11.90
C PRO A 168 -25.15 17.38 -12.95
N LYS A 169 -25.55 16.63 -13.98
CA LYS A 169 -24.72 16.36 -15.14
C LYS A 169 -24.21 17.68 -15.74
N ALA A 170 -22.96 17.69 -16.22
CA ALA A 170 -22.41 18.83 -16.95
C ALA A 170 -23.25 19.16 -18.20
N SER A 171 -23.12 20.39 -18.70
CA SER A 171 -23.70 20.79 -19.98
C SER A 171 -22.69 20.65 -21.12
N GLY A 172 -23.18 20.40 -22.33
CA GLY A 172 -22.35 20.28 -23.54
C GLY A 172 -22.53 18.94 -24.27
N THR A 173 -22.09 18.88 -25.52
CA THR A 173 -22.18 17.68 -26.37
C THR A 173 -21.37 16.51 -25.82
N ASP A 174 -20.27 16.82 -25.14
CA ASP A 174 -19.33 15.85 -24.59
C ASP A 174 -19.64 15.56 -23.11
N ALA A 175 -20.78 16.05 -22.61
CA ALA A 175 -21.15 15.90 -21.21
C ALA A 175 -21.53 14.47 -20.88
N ARG A 176 -20.88 13.92 -19.84
CA ARG A 176 -21.14 12.59 -19.30
C ARG A 176 -21.22 12.65 -17.78
N THR A 177 -22.06 11.79 -17.22
CA THR A 177 -22.03 11.42 -15.81
C THR A 177 -20.88 10.43 -15.56
N VAL A 178 -20.50 10.26 -14.29
CA VAL A 178 -19.49 9.28 -13.89
C VAL A 178 -19.88 7.86 -14.33
N ALA A 179 -21.12 7.45 -14.09
CA ALA A 179 -21.59 6.12 -14.49
C ALA A 179 -21.62 5.94 -16.02
N GLU A 180 -21.98 6.96 -16.79
CA GLU A 180 -21.91 6.91 -18.26
C GLU A 180 -20.48 6.71 -18.76
N VAL A 181 -19.49 7.35 -18.13
CA VAL A 181 -18.08 7.16 -18.52
C VAL A 181 -17.62 5.73 -18.28
N HIS A 182 -17.98 5.13 -17.15
CA HIS A 182 -17.71 3.72 -16.87
C HIS A 182 -18.40 2.78 -17.87
N ALA A 183 -19.70 3.00 -18.11
CA ALA A 183 -20.49 2.18 -19.01
C ALA A 183 -20.03 2.28 -20.48
N GLN A 184 -19.60 3.47 -20.91
CA GLN A 184 -19.24 3.76 -22.30
C GLN A 184 -17.72 3.81 -22.53
N LYS A 185 -16.91 3.31 -21.58
CA LYS A 185 -15.44 3.41 -21.62
C LYS A 185 -14.82 2.99 -22.96
N VAL A 186 -15.34 1.94 -23.59
CA VAL A 186 -14.86 1.45 -24.91
C VAL A 186 -15.16 2.47 -26.01
N THR A 187 -16.37 3.03 -26.04
CA THR A 187 -16.80 4.03 -27.04
C THR A 187 -16.15 5.39 -26.84
N LEU A 188 -15.82 5.71 -25.59
CA LEU A 188 -15.23 6.99 -25.19
C LEU A 188 -13.70 6.97 -25.21
N LYS A 189 -13.04 5.81 -25.40
CA LYS A 189 -11.58 5.71 -25.48
C LYS A 189 -11.01 6.80 -26.41
N GLU A 190 -10.06 7.55 -25.87
CA GLU A 190 -9.36 8.68 -26.51
C GLU A 190 -10.22 9.91 -26.85
N LYS A 191 -11.49 9.93 -26.44
CA LYS A 191 -12.39 11.06 -26.69
C LYS A 191 -12.40 12.03 -25.50
N PRO A 192 -12.64 13.33 -25.78
CA PRO A 192 -12.88 14.29 -24.73
C PRO A 192 -14.23 14.02 -24.06
N VAL A 193 -14.28 14.22 -22.75
CA VAL A 193 -15.51 14.21 -21.96
C VAL A 193 -15.52 15.41 -21.02
N THR A 194 -16.72 15.93 -20.75
CA THR A 194 -16.95 16.96 -19.73
C THR A 194 -17.81 16.37 -18.62
N ILE A 195 -17.35 16.47 -17.37
CA ILE A 195 -17.98 15.81 -16.23
C ILE A 195 -18.07 16.82 -15.10
N ARG A 196 -19.23 16.93 -14.45
CA ARG A 196 -19.40 17.76 -13.26
C ARG A 196 -19.61 16.85 -12.07
N GLY A 197 -18.83 17.03 -11.02
CA GLY A 197 -18.87 16.17 -9.86
C GLY A 197 -18.17 16.78 -8.66
N LYS A 198 -18.34 16.13 -7.50
CA LYS A 198 -17.69 16.47 -6.25
C LYS A 198 -16.36 15.74 -6.15
N VAL A 199 -15.31 16.45 -5.78
CA VAL A 199 -13.98 15.89 -5.50
C VAL A 199 -14.05 15.17 -4.17
N VAL A 200 -13.82 13.86 -4.16
CA VAL A 200 -13.88 13.03 -2.95
C VAL A 200 -12.50 12.58 -2.46
N LYS A 201 -11.48 12.75 -3.30
CA LYS A 201 -10.07 12.58 -2.96
C LYS A 201 -9.22 13.47 -3.86
N TYR A 202 -8.14 14.00 -3.30
CA TYR A 202 -7.22 14.86 -4.01
C TYR A 202 -5.80 14.62 -3.51
N ASN A 203 -4.91 14.19 -4.42
CA ASN A 203 -3.49 14.00 -4.15
C ASN A 203 -2.67 14.84 -5.14
N GLU A 204 -1.79 15.68 -4.62
CA GLU A 204 -0.93 16.54 -5.44
C GLU A 204 0.44 15.90 -5.71
N GLY A 205 1.02 16.25 -6.86
CA GLY A 205 2.44 16.00 -7.14
C GLY A 205 2.83 14.55 -7.47
N ILE A 206 1.88 13.63 -7.59
CA ILE A 206 2.17 12.23 -7.96
C ILE A 206 2.49 12.16 -9.45
N MET A 207 3.73 11.79 -9.78
CA MET A 207 4.26 11.76 -11.15
C MET A 207 4.12 13.10 -11.89
N GLY A 208 4.23 14.22 -11.16
CA GLY A 208 4.08 15.57 -11.72
C GLY A 208 2.64 15.97 -12.07
N LYS A 209 1.64 15.18 -11.64
CA LYS A 209 0.22 15.46 -11.83
C LYS A 209 -0.53 15.44 -10.50
N ASN A 210 -1.69 16.06 -10.49
CA ASN A 210 -2.67 15.96 -9.43
C ASN A 210 -3.69 14.89 -9.79
N TRP A 211 -4.04 14.06 -8.80
CA TRP A 211 -4.96 12.94 -8.94
C TRP A 211 -6.20 13.20 -8.12
N LEU A 212 -7.35 13.18 -8.80
CA LEU A 212 -8.65 13.37 -8.19
C LEU A 212 -9.47 12.09 -8.29
N HIS A 213 -10.31 11.88 -7.30
CA HIS A 213 -11.48 11.03 -7.44
C HIS A 213 -12.72 11.92 -7.48
N LEU A 214 -13.56 11.70 -8.49
CA LEU A 214 -14.76 12.49 -8.74
C LEU A 214 -16.00 11.60 -8.61
N ARG A 215 -17.01 12.07 -7.87
CA ARG A 215 -18.33 11.42 -7.77
C ARG A 215 -19.42 12.43 -8.13
N ASP A 216 -20.45 12.01 -8.85
CA ASP A 216 -21.62 12.84 -9.17
C ASP A 216 -22.95 12.29 -8.63
N GLY A 217 -22.94 11.07 -8.07
CA GLY A 217 -24.12 10.38 -7.57
C GLY A 217 -24.87 9.51 -8.58
N SER A 218 -24.36 9.38 -9.79
CA SER A 218 -24.98 8.60 -10.88
C SER A 218 -24.74 7.09 -10.79
N GLY A 219 -23.66 6.67 -10.12
CA GLY A 219 -23.21 5.28 -10.07
C GLY A 219 -23.49 4.57 -8.75
N THR A 220 -23.13 3.29 -8.70
CA THR A 220 -23.26 2.40 -7.54
C THR A 220 -21.95 2.32 -6.75
N ALA A 221 -22.03 2.46 -5.42
CA ALA A 221 -20.89 2.35 -4.52
C ALA A 221 -20.08 1.06 -4.77
N GLY A 222 -18.76 1.18 -4.89
CA GLY A 222 -17.86 0.05 -5.11
C GLY A 222 -17.85 -0.51 -6.53
N LYS A 223 -18.58 0.10 -7.48
CA LYS A 223 -18.66 -0.38 -8.86
C LYS A 223 -18.32 0.70 -9.89
N ASP A 224 -19.12 1.75 -9.97
CA ASP A 224 -19.05 2.76 -11.05
C ASP A 224 -19.45 4.17 -10.57
N ASN A 225 -19.42 4.42 -9.26
CA ASN A 225 -19.73 5.72 -8.67
C ASN A 225 -18.54 6.68 -8.56
N ASP A 226 -17.33 6.22 -8.88
CA ASP A 226 -16.08 6.94 -8.64
C ASP A 226 -15.22 6.94 -9.90
N LEU A 227 -14.72 8.11 -10.30
CA LEU A 227 -13.88 8.27 -11.47
C LEU A 227 -12.56 8.92 -11.12
N THR A 228 -11.45 8.27 -11.46
CA THR A 228 -10.12 8.84 -11.36
C THR A 228 -9.87 9.84 -12.49
N VAL A 229 -9.36 11.02 -12.13
CA VAL A 229 -9.03 12.10 -13.06
C VAL A 229 -7.61 12.59 -12.76
N THR A 230 -6.79 12.80 -13.78
CA THR A 230 -5.49 13.49 -13.64
C THR A 230 -5.56 14.89 -14.24
N THR A 231 -4.89 15.85 -13.59
CA THR A 231 -4.83 17.26 -14.00
C THR A 231 -3.53 17.90 -13.53
N THR A 232 -3.21 19.09 -14.04
CA THR A 232 -2.22 20.00 -13.46
C THR A 232 -2.86 21.15 -12.68
N ASP A 233 -4.19 21.32 -12.77
CA ASP A 233 -4.92 22.36 -12.06
C ASP A 233 -5.14 21.97 -10.59
N ARG A 234 -5.37 22.95 -9.71
CA ARG A 234 -5.60 22.71 -8.27
C ARG A 234 -7.08 22.71 -7.89
N THR A 235 -7.44 21.88 -6.93
CA THR A 235 -8.78 21.83 -6.31
C THR A 235 -8.67 21.30 -4.87
N SER A 236 -9.78 20.97 -4.22
CA SER A 236 -9.80 20.46 -2.86
C SER A 236 -10.94 19.45 -2.67
N VAL A 237 -10.74 18.51 -1.74
CA VAL A 237 -11.80 17.56 -1.37
C VAL A 237 -13.03 18.33 -0.89
N GLY A 238 -14.21 17.90 -1.34
CA GLY A 238 -15.50 18.52 -1.04
C GLY A 238 -15.98 19.51 -2.10
N GLU A 239 -15.11 19.99 -2.97
CA GLU A 239 -15.45 20.96 -4.01
C GLU A 239 -16.25 20.31 -5.15
N VAL A 240 -17.25 21.01 -5.68
CA VAL A 240 -17.94 20.60 -6.92
C VAL A 240 -17.29 21.32 -8.09
N VAL A 241 -16.74 20.54 -9.02
CA VAL A 241 -15.99 21.05 -10.17
C VAL A 241 -16.54 20.45 -11.47
N THR A 242 -16.35 21.18 -12.57
CA THR A 242 -16.49 20.66 -13.93
C THR A 242 -15.10 20.36 -14.48
N VAL A 243 -14.84 19.11 -14.86
CA VAL A 243 -13.60 18.67 -15.48
C VAL A 243 -13.81 18.38 -16.96
N LYS A 244 -12.88 18.80 -17.81
CA LYS A 244 -12.83 18.40 -19.23
C LYS A 244 -11.49 17.76 -19.53
N GLY A 245 -11.49 16.49 -19.89
CA GLY A 245 -10.26 15.73 -20.18
C GLY A 245 -10.50 14.60 -21.16
N THR A 246 -9.47 13.78 -21.38
CA THR A 246 -9.54 12.69 -22.37
C THR A 246 -9.70 11.34 -21.68
N VAL A 247 -10.67 10.54 -22.11
CA VAL A 247 -10.87 9.19 -21.56
C VAL A 247 -9.78 8.25 -22.04
N ARG A 248 -9.23 7.47 -21.12
CA ARG A 248 -8.26 6.41 -21.37
C ARG A 248 -8.77 5.15 -20.68
N VAL A 249 -8.46 4.01 -21.27
CA VAL A 249 -8.90 2.70 -20.78
C VAL A 249 -7.70 1.80 -20.60
N ASP A 250 -7.82 0.85 -19.67
CA ASP A 250 -6.81 -0.18 -19.38
C ASP A 250 -5.42 0.42 -19.11
N LYS A 251 -5.38 1.52 -18.36
CA LYS A 251 -4.14 2.21 -18.01
C LYS A 251 -3.52 1.56 -16.79
N ASP A 252 -2.32 1.03 -16.96
CA ASP A 252 -1.50 0.49 -15.88
C ASP A 252 -0.32 1.43 -15.60
N PHE A 253 -0.21 1.89 -14.37
CA PHE A 253 0.90 2.72 -13.88
C PHE A 253 1.91 1.93 -13.04
N GLY A 254 1.79 0.59 -12.99
CA GLY A 254 2.62 -0.30 -12.21
C GLY A 254 2.20 -0.38 -10.73
N ALA A 255 2.86 -1.24 -9.95
CA ALA A 255 2.64 -1.38 -8.50
C ALA A 255 1.17 -1.61 -8.06
N GLY A 256 0.34 -2.18 -8.94
CA GLY A 256 -1.09 -2.43 -8.68
C GLY A 256 -2.02 -1.27 -9.02
N TYR A 257 -1.51 -0.16 -9.56
CA TYR A 257 -2.32 0.99 -9.99
C TYR A 257 -2.80 0.82 -11.44
N ALA A 258 -3.79 -0.05 -11.61
CA ALA A 258 -4.48 -0.26 -12.88
C ALA A 258 -5.88 0.38 -12.86
N TYR A 259 -6.19 1.12 -13.92
CA TYR A 259 -7.45 1.83 -14.09
C TYR A 259 -8.17 1.33 -15.36
N PRO A 260 -9.30 0.62 -15.22
CA PRO A 260 -10.12 0.22 -16.37
C PRO A 260 -10.63 1.43 -17.17
N VAL A 261 -10.83 2.56 -16.49
CA VAL A 261 -11.12 3.86 -17.10
C VAL A 261 -10.53 4.97 -16.23
N ILE A 262 -9.94 5.97 -16.89
CA ILE A 262 -9.38 7.17 -16.26
C ILE A 262 -9.55 8.36 -17.21
N VAL A 263 -9.73 9.55 -16.67
CA VAL A 263 -9.70 10.79 -17.47
C VAL A 263 -8.35 11.47 -17.28
N GLU A 264 -7.57 11.58 -18.34
CA GLU A 264 -6.24 12.20 -18.29
C GLU A 264 -6.25 13.65 -18.78
N ASP A 265 -5.29 14.42 -18.26
CA ASP A 265 -4.95 15.78 -18.68
C ASP A 265 -6.16 16.73 -18.64
N ALA A 266 -7.00 16.56 -17.61
CA ALA A 266 -8.22 17.31 -17.47
C ALA A 266 -7.94 18.78 -17.12
N LYS A 267 -8.79 19.67 -17.62
CA LYS A 267 -8.91 21.05 -17.16
C LYS A 267 -10.05 21.18 -16.17
N VAL A 268 -9.80 21.87 -15.06
CA VAL A 268 -10.75 22.05 -13.96
C VAL A 268 -11.36 23.45 -14.04
N ALA A 269 -12.69 23.51 -14.01
CA ALA A 269 -13.48 24.74 -13.88
C ALA A 269 -14.43 24.62 -12.67
N LYS A 270 -14.77 25.75 -12.04
CA LYS A 270 -15.61 25.82 -10.83
C LYS A 270 -17.01 26.30 -11.20
#